data_AF-A0A8T9T3P9-F1
#
_entry.id   AF-A0A8T9T3P9-F1
#
_cell.length_a   1.000
_cell.length_b   1.000
_cell.length_c   1.000
_cell.angle_alpha   90.00
_cell.angle_beta   90.00
_cell.angle_gamma   90.00
#
_symmetry.space_group_name_H-M   'P 1'
#
loop_
_entity.id
_entity.type
_entity.pdbx_description
1 polymer ?
#
loop_
_entity_poly.entity_id
_entity_poly.type
_entity_poly.pdbx_seq_one_letter_code
_entity_poly.pdbx_strand_id
1 'polypeptide(L)' 'MALKSFPQLRPEVAAKYEATIVPTRIEIQRLRRTIDLCTLTLAEADELVKDPQFTYLVAKQPRKGKRTKSATTVTNS' A
#
# COMPACT_ATOMS: atom_id res chain seq x y z
N MET A 1 -2.42 25.87 12.33
CA MET A 1 -3.13 24.79 11.60
C MET A 1 -2.25 23.56 11.63
N ALA A 2 -2.52 22.60 12.53
CA ALA A 2 -1.83 21.33 12.48
C ALA A 2 -2.37 20.57 11.25
N LEU A 3 -1.53 20.38 10.23
CA LEU A 3 -1.79 19.40 9.19
C LEU A 3 -2.05 18.08 9.93
N LYS A 4 -3.31 17.66 10.03
CA LYS A 4 -3.67 16.32 10.51
C LYS A 4 -2.94 15.37 9.58
N SER A 5 -1.79 14.88 10.02
CA SER A 5 -1.09 13.80 9.34
C SER A 5 -2.04 12.63 9.38
N PHE A 6 -2.72 12.37 8.27
CA PHE A 6 -3.57 11.20 8.15
C PHE A 6 -2.68 9.99 8.41
N PRO A 7 -3.14 9.01 9.19
CA PRO A 7 -2.36 7.81 9.42
C PRO A 7 -2.06 7.15 8.07
N GLN A 8 -0.77 6.92 7.82
CA GLN A 8 -0.26 6.39 6.56
C GLN A 8 0.59 5.15 6.86
N LEU A 9 0.59 4.19 5.93
CA LEU A 9 1.52 3.08 5.96
C LEU A 9 2.96 3.59 5.87
N ARG A 10 3.92 2.82 6.40
CA ARG A 10 5.34 3.09 6.15
C ARG A 10 5.60 3.10 4.63
N PRO A 11 6.48 3.99 4.14
CA PRO A 11 6.71 4.18 2.70
C PRO A 11 7.15 2.88 2.00
N GLU A 12 7.95 2.05 2.66
CA GLU A 12 8.38 0.75 2.14
C GLU A 12 7.20 -0.21 1.91
N VAL A 13 6.28 -0.28 2.88
CA VAL A 13 5.06 -1.08 2.77
C VAL A 13 4.13 -0.49 1.71
N ALA A 14 3.94 0.83 1.71
CA ALA A 14 3.11 1.54 0.74
C ALA A 14 3.63 1.43 -0.71
N ALA A 15 4.91 1.13 -0.91
CA ALA A 15 5.50 0.90 -2.22
C ALA A 15 5.05 -0.44 -2.84
N LYS A 16 4.92 -1.50 -2.02
CA LYS A 16 4.50 -2.83 -2.48
C LYS A 16 3.01 -3.11 -2.28
N TYR A 17 2.42 -2.55 -1.23
CA TYR A 17 1.08 -2.85 -0.76
C TYR A 17 0.23 -1.59 -0.68
N GLU A 18 -1.08 -1.80 -0.77
CA GLU A 18 -2.11 -0.78 -0.58
C GLU A 18 -3.00 -1.22 0.57
N ALA A 19 -3.26 -0.31 1.50
CA ALA A 19 -4.24 -0.57 2.55
C ALA A 19 -5.64 -0.37 1.98
N THR A 20 -6.52 -1.37 2.17
CA THR A 20 -7.93 -1.28 1.77
C THR A 20 -8.75 -0.40 2.69
N ILE A 21 -8.23 -0.16 3.91
CA ILE A 21 -8.81 0.73 4.91
C ILE A 21 -7.80 1.79 5.32
N VAL A 22 -8.27 2.81 6.05
CA VAL A 22 -7.39 3.79 6.69
C VAL A 22 -6.43 3.05 7.62
N PRO A 23 -5.09 3.24 7.48
CA PRO A 23 -4.11 2.62 8.35
C PRO A 23 -4.45 2.88 9.83
N THR A 24 -4.67 1.79 10.55
CA THR A 24 -5.08 1.84 11.95
C THR A 24 -4.58 0.58 12.67
N ARG A 25 -4.78 0.56 13.98
CA ARG A 25 -4.50 -0.60 14.82
C ARG A 25 -5.69 -1.55 14.75
N ILE A 26 -5.45 -2.78 14.33
CA ILE A 26 -6.45 -3.83 14.14
C ILE A 26 -6.12 -4.97 15.09
N GLU A 27 -7.13 -5.45 15.81
CA GLU A 27 -7.02 -6.67 16.57
C GLU A 27 -7.53 -7.85 15.75
N ILE A 28 -6.64 -8.80 15.46
CA ILE A 28 -7.00 -10.02 14.74
C ILE A 28 -7.23 -11.11 15.78
N GLN A 29 -8.48 -11.31 16.17
CA GLN A 29 -8.88 -12.28 17.19
C GLN A 29 -8.35 -13.69 16.90
N ARG A 30 -8.37 -14.11 15.62
CA ARG A 30 -7.87 -15.42 15.20
C ARG A 30 -6.39 -15.63 15.49
N LEU A 31 -5.58 -14.58 15.30
CA LEU A 31 -4.14 -14.60 15.58
C LEU A 31 -3.84 -14.24 17.03
N ARG A 32 -4.86 -13.86 17.82
CA ARG A 32 -4.75 -13.28 19.17
C ARG A 32 -3.67 -12.20 19.26
N ARG A 33 -3.52 -11.44 18.17
CA ARG A 33 -2.48 -10.42 18.02
C ARG A 33 -3.09 -9.13 17.53
N THR A 34 -2.60 -8.03 18.10
CA THR A 34 -2.90 -6.68 17.64
C THR A 34 -1.82 -6.23 16.67
N ILE A 35 -2.23 -5.74 15.50
CA ILE A 35 -1.36 -5.31 14.41
C ILE A 35 -1.59 -3.82 14.18
N ASP A 36 -0.51 -3.05 14.16
CA ASP A 36 -0.56 -1.63 13.81
C ASP A 36 -0.05 -1.45 12.39
N LEU A 37 -0.95 -1.06 11.47
CA LEU A 37 -0.61 -0.85 10.06
C LEU A 37 0.36 0.33 9.84
N CYS A 38 0.39 1.31 10.75
CA CYS A 38 1.25 2.49 10.65
C CYS A 38 2.72 2.16 10.97
N THR A 39 2.95 1.21 11.88
CA THR A 39 4.30 0.80 12.30
C THR A 39 4.76 -0.52 11.68
N LEU A 40 3.90 -1.14 10.87
CA LEU A 40 4.16 -2.43 10.24
C LEU A 40 5.44 -2.42 9.41
N THR A 41 6.29 -3.42 9.60
CA THR A 41 7.47 -3.60 8.75
C THR A 41 7.12 -4.32 7.45
N LEU A 42 7.96 -4.16 6.43
CA LEU A 42 7.78 -4.85 5.16
C LEU A 42 7.78 -6.39 5.30
N ALA A 43 8.66 -6.92 6.15
CA ALA A 43 8.69 -8.36 6.41
C ALA A 43 7.41 -8.86 7.09
N GLU A 44 6.87 -8.11 8.06
CA GLU A 44 5.58 -8.46 8.69
C GLU A 44 4.42 -8.35 7.70
N ALA A 45 4.42 -7.33 6.83
CA ALA A 45 3.43 -7.20 5.78
C ALA A 45 3.48 -8.39 4.80
N ASP A 46 4.69 -8.81 4.39
CA ASP A 46 4.89 -9.95 3.50
C ASP A 46 4.36 -11.24 4.14
N GLU A 47 4.53 -11.46 5.45
CA GLU A 47 3.96 -12.60 6.16
C GLU A 47 2.43 -12.52 6.29
N LEU A 48 1.88 -11.34 6.57
CA LEU A 48 0.44 -11.16 6.72
C LEU A 48 -0.32 -11.36 5.42
N VAL A 49 0.22 -10.91 4.29
CA VAL A 49 -0.42 -11.07 2.98
C VAL A 49 -0.42 -12.53 2.49
N LYS A 50 0.40 -13.42 3.07
CA LYS A 50 0.29 -14.87 2.84
C LYS A 50 -0.97 -15.47 3.44
N ASP A 51 -1.54 -14.84 4.46
CA ASP A 51 -2.78 -15.29 5.09
C ASP A 51 -3.97 -14.91 4.18
N PRO A 52 -4.70 -15.89 3.61
CA PRO A 52 -5.81 -15.60 2.70
C PRO A 52 -6.97 -14.87 3.40
N GLN A 53 -7.02 -14.87 4.74
CA GLN A 53 -8.03 -14.15 5.51
C GLN A 53 -7.62 -12.71 5.83
N PHE A 54 -6.38 -12.31 5.55
CA PHE A 54 -5.89 -10.95 5.78
C PHE A 54 -6.19 -10.08 4.55
N THR A 55 -7.26 -9.29 4.62
CA THR A 55 -7.77 -8.46 3.51
C THR A 55 -7.43 -6.97 3.65
N TYR A 56 -6.68 -6.60 4.69
CA TYR A 56 -6.36 -5.21 5.01
C TYR A 56 -5.22 -4.63 4.17
N LEU A 57 -4.32 -5.49 3.68
CA LEU A 57 -3.27 -5.12 2.73
C LEU A 57 -3.44 -5.96 1.47
N VAL A 58 -3.42 -5.29 0.32
CA VAL A 58 -3.41 -5.93 -0.99
C VAL A 58 -2.15 -5.53 -1.73
N ALA A 59 -1.52 -6.49 -2.42
CA ALA A 59 -0.36 -6.19 -3.25
C ALA A 59 -0.75 -5.19 -4.34
N LYS A 60 -0.04 -4.07 -4.43
CA LYS A 60 -0.19 -3.16 -5.56
C LYS A 60 0.25 -3.91 -6.79
N GLN A 61 -0.70 -4.24 -7.66
CA GLN A 61 -0.33 -4.67 -8.99
C GLN A 61 0.48 -3.54 -9.62
N PRO A 62 1.70 -3.81 -10.14
CA PRO A 62 2.40 -2.82 -10.92
C PRO A 62 1.47 -2.45 -12.07
N ARG A 63 1.00 -1.20 -12.10
CA ARG A 63 0.15 -0.70 -13.19
C ARG A 63 0.96 -0.83 -14.48
N LYS A 64 0.78 -1.96 -15.17
CA LYS A 64 1.37 -2.23 -16.47
C LYS A 64 0.56 -1.42 -17.49
N GLY A 65 0.84 -0.12 -17.59
CA GLY A 65 0.32 0.70 -18.68
C GLY A 65 -0.13 2.11 -18.29
N LYS A 66 0.76 3.08 -18.45
CA LYS A 66 0.64 4.07 -19.52
C LYS A 66 2.03 4.66 -19.78
N ARG A 67 2.80 4.01 -20.66
CA ARG A 67 3.73 4.73 -21.52
C ARG A 67 2.86 5.68 -22.35
N THR A 68 2.67 6.91 -21.90
CA THR A 68 2.31 7.99 -22.82
C THR A 68 3.50 8.12 -23.77
N LYS A 69 3.31 7.60 -24.99
CA LYS A 69 4.16 7.95 -26.14
C LYS A 69 3.94 9.45 -26.39
N SER A 70 4.73 10.32 -25.79
CA SER A 70 4.97 11.67 -26.33
C SER A 70 6.07 11.55 -27.37
N ALA A 71 5.70 11.01 -28.54
CA ALA A 71 6.49 11.05 -29.75
C ALA A 71 5.55 11.44 -30.89
N THR A 72 5.43 12.74 -31.16
CA THR A 72 5.10 13.26 -32.49
C THR A 72 5.83 14.58 -32.65
N THR A 73 7.04 14.46 -33.20
CA THR A 73 7.71 15.50 -33.96
C THR A 73 6.75 15.97 -35.05
N VAL A 74 6.25 17.20 -34.96
CA VAL A 74 5.59 17.85 -36.08
C VAL A 74 6.60 18.84 -36.66
N THR A 75 7.30 18.39 -37.70
CA THR A 75 8.03 19.24 -38.64
C THR A 75 6.97 19.94 -39.49
N ASN A 76 6.99 21.27 -39.58
CA ASN A 76 6.26 21.97 -40.63
C ASN A 76 7.22 22.83 -41.44
N SER A 77 7.03 22.73 -42.75
CA SER A 77 7.85 23.18 -43.86
C SER A 77 7.93 24.68 -44.02
#